data_AF-K3W9X0-F1
#
_entry.id   AF-K3W9X0-F1
#
_cell.length_a   1.000
_cell.length_b   1.000
_cell.length_c   1.000
_cell.angle_alpha   90.00
_cell.angle_beta   90.00
_cell.angle_gamma   90.00
#
_symmetry.space_group_name_H-M   'P 1'
#
loop_
_entity.id
_entity.type
_entity.pdbx_description
1 polymer ?
#
loop_
_entity_poly.entity_id
_entity_poly.type
_entity_poly.pdbx_seq_one_letter_code
_entity_poly.pdbx_strand_id
1 'polypeptide(L)'
;MMQKRTAVKNQQWMKDSVARRQAVLLQQRQARRDLALHARQLLTDDSSSGNEDGKSNRRNRRHRGSDASAAVDDGMEVSSTYANGGGDTQSKRKTREERVKQRREHFAKQLMVPEWMIDIPRDLNGKGSETGAGWYVLPRPEGKRCLVIANNGITVARIPSGSILKRFPSALPSGSHKTNASTESYCILDCIFHEHDSTFYVLDVMCWKGYLLYNCTTEFRLYWLRDKLSESTISTVSPANPYRFMPIPCYESDEHGICEAYSGTFPFLKDGLLFYMKVAHYELGLSPLVLVWKDANTSRYFVYTEKPNIVLRLDGANQFTTLEGITFFTADSDFVKQHELSEGDLAKFSFDHGYIDDDNKPCVAGLQFDKRCSPQRALADSWTKILFQYNARSGGVQIQHILEVAKTKAESNAEAVMED
;
A
#
# COMPACT_ATOMS: atom_id res chain seq x y z
N MET A 1 31.80 15.90 7.13
CA MET A 1 31.32 14.85 6.20
C MET A 1 29.81 14.80 6.25
N MET A 2 29.12 15.25 5.18
CA MET A 2 27.67 15.11 5.09
C MET A 2 27.33 13.62 4.94
N GLN A 3 26.74 13.01 5.97
CA GLN A 3 26.15 11.68 5.86
C GLN A 3 25.12 11.71 4.72
N LYS A 4 25.35 10.90 3.67
CA LYS A 4 24.36 10.67 2.62
C LYS A 4 23.10 10.13 3.30
N ARG A 5 22.03 10.92 3.27
CA ARG A 5 20.73 10.56 3.86
C ARG A 5 20.14 9.40 3.07
N THR A 6 20.13 8.23 3.67
CA THR A 6 19.44 7.05 3.17
C THR A 6 17.95 7.35 3.12
N ALA A 7 17.33 7.21 1.95
CA ALA A 7 15.87 7.25 1.84
C ALA A 7 15.28 6.19 2.77
N VAL A 8 14.12 6.45 3.38
CA VAL A 8 13.40 5.54 4.29
C VAL A 8 13.32 4.11 3.71
N LYS A 9 13.23 4.03 2.38
CA LYS A 9 13.15 2.79 1.58
C LYS A 9 14.35 1.85 1.69
N ASN A 10 15.47 2.26 2.29
CA ASN A 10 16.71 1.48 2.35
C ASN A 10 17.25 1.32 3.80
N GLN A 11 16.42 1.44 4.83
CA GLN A 11 16.87 1.08 6.18
C GLN A 11 17.17 -0.43 6.24
N GLN A 12 18.36 -0.79 6.71
CA GLN A 12 18.67 -2.18 7.04
C GLN A 12 17.68 -2.68 8.08
N TRP A 13 17.12 -3.86 7.86
CA TRP A 13 16.27 -4.49 8.84
C TRP A 13 17.07 -4.78 10.12
N MET A 14 16.51 -4.40 11.26
CA MET A 14 17.06 -4.65 12.60
C MET A 14 16.10 -5.56 13.38
N LYS A 15 16.66 -6.49 14.15
CA LYS A 15 15.87 -7.43 14.96
C LYS A 15 15.00 -6.73 16.01
N ASP A 16 15.51 -5.66 16.62
CA ASP A 16 14.77 -4.89 17.61
C ASP A 16 13.69 -4.02 16.94
N SER A 17 12.43 -4.46 17.03
CA SER A 17 11.29 -3.73 16.48
C SER A 17 10.99 -2.42 17.19
N VAL A 18 11.35 -2.26 18.47
CA VAL A 18 11.17 -0.99 19.20
C VAL A 18 12.14 0.05 18.66
N ALA A 19 13.43 -0.30 18.57
CA ALA A 19 14.45 0.57 18.00
C ALA A 19 14.13 0.99 16.56
N ARG A 20 13.61 0.07 15.73
CA ARG A 20 13.17 0.40 14.36
C ARG A 20 12.04 1.43 14.34
N ARG A 21 11.01 1.24 15.17
CA ARG A 21 9.89 2.19 15.26
C ARG A 21 10.35 3.57 15.72
N GLN A 22 11.20 3.64 16.73
CA GLN A 22 11.78 4.89 17.21
C GLN A 22 12.63 5.59 16.13
N ALA A 23 13.46 4.85 15.40
CA ALA A 23 14.27 5.37 14.30
C ALA A 23 13.39 5.96 13.18
N VAL A 24 12.32 5.27 12.80
CA VAL A 24 11.37 5.76 11.78
C VAL A 24 10.62 7.01 12.28
N LEU A 25 10.16 7.05 13.53
CA LEU A 25 9.54 8.25 14.11
C LEU A 25 10.49 9.46 14.13
N LEU A 26 11.75 9.25 14.51
CA LEU A 26 12.78 10.29 14.47
C LEU A 26 12.97 10.79 13.03
N GLN A 27 13.03 9.88 12.06
CA GLN A 27 13.15 10.22 10.66
C GLN A 27 11.94 11.02 10.17
N GLN A 28 10.72 10.63 10.55
CA GLN A 28 9.49 11.35 10.20
C GLN A 28 9.48 12.78 10.74
N ARG A 29 10.01 13.02 11.94
CA ARG A 29 10.16 14.37 12.53
C ARG A 29 11.17 15.24 11.79
N GLN A 30 12.22 14.64 11.23
CA GLN A 30 13.29 15.36 10.53
C GLN A 30 13.05 15.52 9.02
N ALA A 31 12.14 14.72 8.45
CA ALA A 31 11.91 14.66 7.02
C ALA A 31 11.26 15.96 6.48
N ARG A 32 11.97 16.63 5.57
CA ARG A 32 11.41 17.72 4.75
C ARG A 32 10.98 17.13 3.41
N ARG A 33 9.67 16.89 3.25
CA ARG A 33 9.07 16.30 2.05
C ARG A 33 8.37 17.37 1.24
N ASP A 34 8.65 17.44 -0.07
CA ASP A 34 7.85 18.25 -0.99
C ASP A 34 6.59 17.48 -1.40
N LEU A 35 5.62 17.45 -0.48
CA LEU A 35 4.36 16.72 -0.66
C LEU A 35 3.48 17.35 -1.76
N ALA A 36 3.62 18.65 -2.00
CA ALA A 36 2.88 19.36 -3.03
C ALA A 36 3.35 18.94 -4.42
N LEU A 37 4.67 18.90 -4.64
CA LEU A 37 5.24 18.35 -5.87
C LEU A 37 4.84 16.88 -6.05
N HIS A 38 4.95 16.08 -4.99
CA HIS A 38 4.59 14.67 -5.02
C HIS A 38 3.12 14.46 -5.44
N ALA A 39 2.18 15.16 -4.81
CA ALA A 39 0.77 15.06 -5.16
C ALA A 39 0.51 15.53 -6.59
N ARG A 40 1.11 16.64 -7.04
CA ARG A 40 0.97 17.11 -8.43
C ARG A 40 1.45 16.08 -9.45
N GLN A 41 2.61 15.47 -9.22
CA GLN A 41 3.14 14.40 -10.07
C GLN A 41 2.16 13.22 -10.16
N LEU A 42 1.61 12.79 -9.02
CA LEU A 42 0.65 11.70 -8.96
C LEU A 42 -0.62 12.00 -9.78
N LEU A 43 -1.13 13.23 -9.72
CA LEU A 43 -2.32 13.67 -10.46
C LEU A 43 -2.07 13.80 -11.97
N THR A 44 -0.90 14.30 -12.36
CA THR A 44 -0.49 14.37 -13.77
C THR A 44 -0.39 12.98 -14.38
N ASP A 45 0.26 12.05 -13.68
CA ASP A 45 0.40 10.66 -14.12
C ASP A 45 -0.95 9.96 -14.19
N ASP A 46 -1.87 10.24 -13.27
CA ASP A 46 -3.21 9.65 -13.27
C ASP A 46 -4.05 10.17 -14.45
N SER A 47 -4.01 11.49 -14.70
CA SER A 47 -4.72 12.12 -15.82
C SER A 47 -4.22 11.61 -17.18
N SER A 48 -2.90 11.44 -17.34
CA SER A 48 -2.30 10.92 -18.58
C SER A 48 -2.79 9.51 -18.93
N SER A 49 -3.12 8.69 -17.92
CA SER A 49 -3.64 7.33 -18.12
C SER A 49 -5.03 7.29 -18.74
N GLY A 50 -5.88 8.31 -18.49
CA GLY A 50 -7.21 8.37 -19.09
C GLY A 50 -7.18 8.51 -20.61
N ASN A 51 -6.18 9.22 -21.14
CA ASN A 51 -6.07 9.53 -22.57
C ASN A 51 -5.49 8.39 -23.42
N GLU A 52 -4.70 7.49 -22.83
CA GLU A 52 -4.08 6.37 -23.56
C GLU A 52 -5.03 5.15 -23.67
N ASP A 53 -5.79 4.85 -22.62
CA ASP A 53 -6.78 3.76 -22.64
C ASP A 53 -8.05 4.14 -23.44
N GLY A 54 -8.41 5.42 -23.52
CA GLY A 54 -9.55 5.88 -24.33
C GLY A 54 -9.32 5.79 -25.85
N LYS A 55 -8.06 5.81 -26.31
CA LYS A 55 -7.72 5.71 -27.74
C LYS A 55 -7.79 4.27 -28.26
N SER A 56 -7.55 3.25 -27.43
CA SER A 56 -7.68 1.84 -27.85
C SER A 56 -9.15 1.47 -28.09
N ASN A 57 -10.07 1.95 -27.25
CA ASN A 57 -11.50 1.71 -27.41
C ASN A 57 -12.12 2.45 -28.62
N ARG A 58 -11.58 3.60 -29.02
CA ARG A 58 -12.03 4.31 -30.24
C ARG A 58 -11.56 3.66 -31.54
N ARG A 59 -10.41 2.98 -31.56
CA ARG A 59 -9.92 2.24 -32.74
C ARG A 59 -10.73 0.96 -33.00
N ASN A 60 -11.13 0.24 -31.94
CA ASN A 60 -11.96 -0.97 -32.10
C ASN A 60 -13.41 -0.68 -32.56
N ARG A 61 -13.90 0.56 -32.40
CA ARG A 61 -15.28 0.93 -32.79
C ARG A 61 -15.42 1.37 -34.25
N ARG A 62 -14.31 1.60 -34.97
CA ARG A 62 -14.31 1.98 -36.39
C ARG A 62 -14.19 0.80 -37.35
N HIS A 63 -14.03 -0.44 -36.88
CA HIS A 63 -13.83 -1.61 -37.72
C HIS A 63 -15.07 -2.51 -37.89
N ARG A 64 -16.28 -1.97 -37.72
CA ARG A 64 -17.53 -2.68 -38.03
C ARG A 64 -18.51 -1.72 -38.70
N GLY A 65 -18.48 -1.69 -40.03
CA GLY A 65 -19.38 -0.89 -40.86
C GLY A 65 -18.92 -0.78 -42.31
N SER A 66 -19.35 -1.75 -43.11
CA SER A 66 -19.61 -1.74 -44.58
C SER A 66 -18.49 -1.39 -45.56
N ASP A 67 -18.24 -2.37 -46.44
CA ASP A 67 -17.61 -2.26 -47.75
C ASP A 67 -18.24 -1.18 -48.65
N ALA A 68 -17.39 -0.55 -49.47
CA ALA A 68 -17.50 -0.45 -50.93
C ALA A 68 -16.99 0.89 -51.49
N SER A 69 -16.13 0.73 -52.51
CA SER A 69 -15.85 1.59 -53.67
C SER A 69 -14.47 2.24 -53.73
N ALA A 70 -13.81 1.92 -54.85
CA ALA A 70 -12.49 2.34 -55.27
C ALA A 70 -12.53 3.75 -55.88
N ALA A 71 -11.46 4.53 -55.67
CA ALA A 71 -11.01 5.55 -56.60
C ALA A 71 -9.55 5.93 -56.30
N VAL A 72 -8.89 6.36 -57.37
CA VAL A 72 -7.47 6.57 -57.67
C VAL A 72 -6.93 7.91 -57.14
N ASP A 73 -5.59 8.07 -57.25
CA ASP A 73 -4.86 9.35 -57.43
C ASP A 73 -4.61 10.21 -56.17
N ASP A 74 -3.56 11.00 -56.00
CA ASP A 74 -2.15 11.11 -56.40
C ASP A 74 -1.64 12.36 -55.64
N GLY A 75 -0.34 12.44 -55.34
CA GLY A 75 0.35 13.71 -55.10
C GLY A 75 0.15 14.42 -53.75
N MET A 76 1.22 14.49 -52.96
CA MET A 76 2.03 15.72 -52.79
C MET A 76 2.78 15.68 -51.45
N GLU A 77 4.03 15.21 -51.50
CA GLU A 77 5.05 15.57 -50.52
C GLU A 77 5.35 17.07 -50.66
N VAL A 78 5.40 17.78 -49.53
CA VAL A 78 6.14 19.04 -49.45
C VAL A 78 7.15 18.92 -48.33
N SER A 79 8.35 18.56 -48.75
CA SER A 79 9.60 18.76 -48.03
C SER A 79 9.84 20.25 -47.78
N SER A 80 10.22 20.59 -46.54
CA SER A 80 11.02 21.80 -46.29
C SER A 80 12.06 21.48 -45.23
N THR A 81 13.22 21.06 -45.74
CA THR A 81 14.51 21.04 -45.06
C THR A 81 14.94 22.46 -44.68
N TYR A 82 15.25 22.68 -43.41
CA TYR A 82 16.42 23.47 -43.03
C TYR A 82 17.10 22.79 -41.85
N ALA A 83 18.35 22.40 -42.08
CA ALA A 83 19.25 21.85 -41.08
C ALA A 83 19.65 22.93 -40.07
N ASN A 84 19.74 22.56 -38.80
CA ASN A 84 20.82 23.09 -37.96
C ASN A 84 21.23 22.06 -36.91
N GLY A 85 22.55 21.93 -36.75
CA GLY A 85 23.20 20.87 -36.00
C GLY A 85 23.11 21.03 -34.49
N GLY A 86 23.18 19.88 -33.83
CA GLY A 86 23.36 19.74 -32.39
C GLY A 86 23.41 18.24 -32.09
N GLY A 87 24.59 17.74 -31.73
CA GLY A 87 24.80 16.32 -31.44
C GLY A 87 23.90 15.91 -30.28
N ASP A 88 22.96 15.01 -30.56
CA ASP A 88 22.03 14.50 -29.55
C ASP A 88 22.23 12.99 -29.43
N THR A 89 22.66 12.58 -28.24
CA THR A 89 22.70 11.18 -27.83
C THR A 89 21.33 10.60 -28.11
N GLN A 90 21.21 9.64 -29.04
CA GLN A 90 19.93 9.01 -29.36
C GLN A 90 19.35 8.35 -28.09
N SER A 91 18.53 9.10 -27.36
CA SER A 91 17.69 8.58 -26.29
C SER A 91 16.72 7.60 -26.95
N LYS A 92 17.05 6.31 -26.91
CA LYS A 92 16.17 5.22 -27.37
C LYS A 92 14.77 5.47 -26.81
N ARG A 93 13.81 5.75 -27.70
CA ARG A 93 12.41 6.00 -27.32
C ARG A 93 11.89 4.78 -26.57
N LYS A 94 11.60 4.94 -25.27
CA LYS A 94 11.00 3.90 -24.44
C LYS A 94 9.77 3.31 -25.11
N THR A 95 9.68 1.98 -25.12
CA THR A 95 8.55 1.24 -25.71
C THR A 95 7.25 1.54 -24.96
N ARG A 96 6.10 1.24 -25.56
CA ARG A 96 4.80 1.42 -24.89
C ARG A 96 4.71 0.58 -23.61
N GLU A 97 5.21 -0.65 -23.67
CA GLU A 97 5.19 -1.59 -22.56
C GLU A 97 6.04 -1.11 -21.39
N GLU A 98 7.24 -0.59 -21.66
CA GLU A 98 8.10 0.02 -20.65
C GLU A 98 7.43 1.20 -19.94
N ARG A 99 6.71 2.05 -20.69
CA ARG A 99 5.96 3.18 -20.09
C ARG A 99 4.82 2.70 -19.20
N VAL A 100 4.09 1.66 -19.61
CA VAL A 100 3.03 1.06 -18.80
C VAL A 100 3.60 0.43 -17.53
N LYS A 101 4.72 -0.30 -17.64
CA LYS A 101 5.43 -0.89 -16.50
C LYS A 101 5.88 0.20 -15.52
N GLN A 102 6.58 1.23 -16.00
CA GLN A 102 7.05 2.35 -15.17
C GLN A 102 5.88 3.06 -14.47
N ARG A 103 4.76 3.26 -15.15
CA ARG A 103 3.57 3.87 -14.55
C ARG A 103 2.94 2.98 -13.47
N ARG A 104 2.81 1.68 -13.73
CA ARG A 104 2.32 0.73 -12.71
C ARG A 104 3.23 0.72 -11.48
N GLU A 105 4.54 0.70 -11.69
CA GLU A 105 5.53 0.77 -10.60
C GLU A 105 5.47 2.09 -9.83
N HIS A 106 5.20 3.21 -10.50
CA HIS A 106 4.97 4.50 -9.83
C HIS A 106 3.78 4.41 -8.87
N PHE A 107 2.62 3.93 -9.35
CA PHE A 107 1.41 3.82 -8.51
C PHE A 107 1.49 2.72 -7.45
N ALA A 108 2.22 1.64 -7.69
CA ALA A 108 2.38 0.53 -6.74
C ALA A 108 3.09 0.95 -5.44
N LYS A 109 3.83 2.07 -5.47
CA LYS A 109 4.63 2.58 -4.35
C LYS A 109 3.93 3.69 -3.56
N GLN A 110 2.62 3.91 -3.76
CA GLN A 110 1.87 5.06 -3.22
C GLN A 110 1.07 4.74 -1.94
N LEU A 111 1.06 3.48 -1.50
CA LEU A 111 0.40 3.09 -0.26
C LEU A 111 1.42 2.79 0.84
N MET A 112 1.05 3.08 2.08
CA MET A 112 1.76 2.63 3.25
C MET A 112 1.53 1.12 3.43
N VAL A 113 2.59 0.34 3.52
CA VAL A 113 2.54 -1.13 3.64
C VAL A 113 2.83 -1.49 5.09
N PRO A 114 1.91 -2.20 5.78
CA PRO A 114 2.16 -2.61 7.16
C PRO A 114 3.21 -3.71 7.22
N GLU A 115 3.99 -3.73 8.30
CA GLU A 115 4.74 -4.91 8.70
C GLU A 115 3.81 -5.96 9.34
N TRP A 116 4.24 -7.21 9.35
CA TRP A 116 3.51 -8.25 10.09
C TRP A 116 3.90 -8.20 11.56
N MET A 117 2.90 -8.33 12.44
CA MET A 117 3.11 -8.36 13.89
C MET A 117 3.79 -9.66 14.30
N ILE A 118 5.12 -9.61 14.39
CA ILE A 118 5.97 -10.70 14.92
C ILE A 118 6.21 -10.56 16.43
N ASP A 119 6.21 -9.32 16.93
CA ASP A 119 6.35 -8.98 18.34
C ASP A 119 5.30 -7.92 18.69
N ILE A 120 4.66 -8.09 19.86
CA ILE A 120 3.58 -7.22 20.31
C ILE A 120 4.17 -5.90 20.83
N PRO A 121 3.72 -4.72 20.35
CA PRO A 121 4.12 -3.44 20.93
C PRO A 121 3.74 -3.39 22.43
N ARG A 122 4.71 -3.13 23.31
CA ARG A 122 4.43 -3.01 24.76
C ARG A 122 3.58 -1.79 25.10
N ASP A 123 3.55 -0.83 24.18
CA ASP A 123 2.88 0.45 24.32
C ASP A 123 1.57 0.52 23.50
N LEU A 124 0.93 -0.62 23.21
CA LEU A 124 -0.35 -0.66 22.47
C LEU A 124 -1.39 0.33 23.03
N ASN A 125 -1.59 0.32 24.35
CA ASN A 125 -2.50 1.22 25.05
C ASN A 125 -1.87 2.58 25.45
N GLY A 126 -0.67 2.88 24.96
CA GLY A 126 0.09 4.09 25.26
C GLY A 126 0.98 4.02 26.49
N LYS A 127 0.85 2.99 27.34
CA LYS A 127 1.71 2.83 28.53
C LYS A 127 3.16 2.57 28.13
N GLY A 128 4.08 3.31 28.76
CA GLY A 128 5.51 3.19 28.47
C GLY A 128 5.94 3.78 27.13
N SER A 129 5.03 4.38 26.36
CA SER A 129 5.38 5.20 25.20
C SER A 129 5.90 6.56 25.66
N GLU A 130 6.99 7.06 25.06
CA GLU A 130 7.47 8.44 25.29
C GLU A 130 6.40 9.50 25.00
N THR A 131 5.47 9.18 24.09
CA THR A 131 4.40 10.11 23.65
C THR A 131 3.08 9.89 24.38
N GLY A 132 2.93 8.79 25.11
CA GLY A 132 1.67 8.36 25.74
C GLY A 132 0.51 8.04 24.79
N ALA A 133 0.69 8.18 23.47
CA ALA A 133 -0.43 8.16 22.52
C ALA A 133 -0.96 6.74 22.21
N GLY A 134 -0.09 5.72 22.23
CA GLY A 134 -0.45 4.34 21.92
C GLY A 134 -0.80 4.10 20.45
N TRP A 135 -1.67 3.11 20.23
CA TRP A 135 -2.04 2.59 18.92
C TRP A 135 -3.56 2.54 18.74
N TYR A 136 -4.02 2.62 17.49
CA TYR A 136 -5.37 2.24 17.09
C TYR A 136 -5.40 0.81 16.56
N VAL A 137 -6.52 0.12 16.77
CA VAL A 137 -6.82 -1.18 16.17
C VAL A 137 -8.03 -1.07 15.24
N LEU A 138 -7.91 -1.64 14.04
CA LEU A 138 -8.93 -1.60 13.00
C LEU A 138 -9.23 -3.03 12.50
N PRO A 139 -10.51 -3.46 12.46
CA PRO A 139 -10.91 -4.70 11.81
C PRO A 139 -10.77 -4.53 10.30
N ARG A 140 -9.81 -5.23 9.69
CA ARG A 140 -9.50 -5.08 8.27
C ARG A 140 -10.54 -5.86 7.44
N PRO A 141 -11.29 -5.22 6.52
CA PRO A 141 -12.18 -5.95 5.62
C PRO A 141 -11.41 -6.87 4.66
N GLU A 142 -12.00 -8.02 4.33
CA GLU A 142 -11.64 -8.78 3.14
C GLU A 142 -12.01 -7.96 1.89
N GLY A 143 -11.07 -7.80 0.96
CA GLY A 143 -11.32 -7.03 -0.25
C GLY A 143 -10.06 -6.61 -0.99
N LYS A 144 -10.25 -5.83 -2.05
CA LYS A 144 -9.16 -5.33 -2.90
C LYS A 144 -8.68 -3.99 -2.35
N ARG A 145 -7.54 -3.98 -1.63
CA ARG A 145 -6.88 -2.73 -1.23
C ARG A 145 -6.58 -1.89 -2.47
N CYS A 146 -6.81 -0.58 -2.42
CA CYS A 146 -6.65 0.29 -3.57
C CYS A 146 -6.33 1.73 -3.17
N LEU A 147 -5.51 2.37 -4.00
CA LEU A 147 -5.33 3.81 -4.02
C LEU A 147 -6.51 4.43 -4.77
N VAL A 148 -7.21 5.36 -4.16
CA VAL A 148 -8.30 6.11 -4.80
C VAL A 148 -7.85 7.54 -5.02
N ILE A 149 -7.93 8.01 -6.27
CA ILE A 149 -7.62 9.38 -6.66
C ILE A 149 -8.87 9.98 -7.29
N ALA A 150 -9.37 11.07 -6.71
CA ALA A 150 -10.47 11.87 -7.26
C ALA A 150 -9.92 13.22 -7.72
N ASN A 151 -9.99 13.47 -9.03
CA ASN A 151 -9.41 14.64 -9.67
C ASN A 151 -10.12 14.95 -10.99
N ASN A 152 -10.24 16.24 -11.35
CA ASN A 152 -10.78 16.69 -12.64
C ASN A 152 -12.14 16.07 -13.02
N GLY A 153 -13.00 15.86 -12.02
CA GLY A 153 -14.36 15.36 -12.21
C GLY A 153 -14.48 13.85 -12.44
N ILE A 154 -13.42 13.08 -12.15
CA ILE A 154 -13.47 11.61 -12.18
C ILE A 154 -12.70 11.00 -11.00
N THR A 155 -13.14 9.82 -10.58
CA THR A 155 -12.47 9.02 -9.56
C THR A 155 -11.86 7.77 -10.19
N VAL A 156 -10.60 7.51 -9.87
CA VAL A 156 -9.84 6.34 -10.33
C VAL A 156 -9.38 5.54 -9.12
N ALA A 157 -9.80 4.28 -9.04
CA ALA A 157 -9.29 3.33 -8.06
C ALA A 157 -8.23 2.44 -8.71
N ARG A 158 -7.07 2.28 -8.07
CA ARG A 158 -5.94 1.45 -8.53
C ARG A 158 -5.59 0.40 -7.48
N ILE A 159 -5.49 -0.86 -7.88
CA ILE A 159 -5.01 -1.93 -6.99
C ILE A 159 -3.52 -1.74 -6.65
N PRO A 160 -2.94 -2.47 -5.68
CA PRO A 160 -1.56 -2.24 -5.24
C PRO A 160 -0.52 -2.52 -6.32
N SER A 161 -0.92 -3.10 -7.46
CA SER A 161 -0.06 -3.18 -8.64
C SER A 161 -0.02 -1.94 -9.53
N GLY A 162 -0.69 -0.87 -9.13
CA GLY A 162 -0.84 0.35 -9.91
C GLY A 162 -1.79 0.22 -11.10
N SER A 163 -2.26 -0.99 -11.38
CA SER A 163 -3.29 -1.25 -12.38
C SER A 163 -4.63 -0.66 -11.93
N ILE A 164 -5.41 -0.20 -12.89
CA ILE A 164 -6.72 0.42 -12.63
C ILE A 164 -7.71 -0.67 -12.27
N LEU A 165 -8.34 -0.53 -11.11
CA LEU A 165 -9.47 -1.33 -10.68
C LEU A 165 -10.74 -0.82 -11.35
N LYS A 166 -11.02 0.48 -11.21
CA LYS A 166 -12.26 1.13 -11.67
C LYS A 166 -12.03 2.62 -12.00
N ARG A 167 -12.85 3.14 -12.90
CA ARG A 167 -13.04 4.58 -13.16
C ARG A 167 -14.52 4.90 -13.03
N PHE A 168 -14.88 5.90 -12.22
CA PHE A 168 -16.27 6.21 -11.91
C PHE A 168 -16.43 7.66 -11.42
N PRO A 169 -17.61 8.28 -11.56
CA PRO A 169 -17.91 9.52 -10.84
C PRO A 169 -18.10 9.22 -9.35
N SER A 170 -17.65 10.08 -8.45
CA SER A 170 -17.97 9.98 -7.02
C SER A 170 -18.34 11.31 -6.41
N ALA A 171 -18.93 11.24 -5.21
CA ALA A 171 -19.20 12.40 -4.38
C ALA A 171 -17.95 12.93 -3.65
N LEU A 172 -16.77 12.33 -3.85
CA LEU A 172 -15.50 12.87 -3.33
C LEU A 172 -15.22 14.27 -3.93
N PRO A 173 -14.42 15.10 -3.24
CA PRO A 173 -13.95 16.37 -3.80
C PRO A 173 -13.31 16.16 -5.17
N SER A 174 -13.82 16.85 -6.19
CA SER A 174 -13.40 16.73 -7.60
C SER A 174 -13.51 15.33 -8.20
N GLY A 175 -14.31 14.44 -7.59
CA GLY A 175 -14.54 13.07 -8.06
C GLY A 175 -15.61 12.92 -9.13
N SER A 176 -16.41 13.96 -9.40
CA SER A 176 -17.44 14.02 -10.44
C SER A 176 -17.56 15.44 -11.01
N HIS A 177 -18.25 15.62 -12.14
CA HIS A 177 -18.58 16.96 -12.65
C HIS A 177 -19.34 17.82 -11.64
N LYS A 178 -20.16 17.22 -10.76
CA LYS A 178 -20.93 17.94 -9.73
C LYS A 178 -20.06 18.41 -8.56
N THR A 179 -18.98 17.70 -8.28
CA THR A 179 -18.06 18.01 -7.18
C THR A 179 -16.76 18.66 -7.65
N ASN A 180 -16.66 18.99 -8.94
CA ASN A 180 -15.52 19.67 -9.53
C ASN A 180 -15.61 21.17 -9.27
N ALA A 181 -14.92 21.63 -8.23
CA ALA A 181 -14.98 23.03 -7.79
C ALA A 181 -13.78 23.87 -8.24
N SER A 182 -12.56 23.33 -8.16
CA SER A 182 -11.33 24.03 -8.56
C SER A 182 -10.26 23.07 -9.07
N THR A 183 -9.31 23.59 -9.84
CA THR A 183 -8.16 22.85 -10.38
C THR A 183 -7.16 22.41 -9.30
N GLU A 184 -7.23 23.00 -8.11
CA GLU A 184 -6.38 22.65 -6.95
C GLU A 184 -7.09 21.71 -5.97
N SER A 185 -8.38 21.44 -6.19
CA SER A 185 -9.17 20.51 -5.38
C SER A 185 -8.99 19.10 -5.93
N TYR A 186 -8.45 18.21 -5.12
CA TYR A 186 -8.36 16.77 -5.39
C TYR A 186 -8.40 15.97 -4.09
N CYS A 187 -8.67 14.67 -4.19
CA CYS A 187 -8.76 13.77 -3.06
C CYS A 187 -7.91 12.51 -3.32
N ILE A 188 -7.17 12.05 -2.31
CA ILE A 188 -6.33 10.85 -2.37
C ILE A 188 -6.58 10.03 -1.10
N LEU A 189 -7.09 8.81 -1.27
CA LEU A 189 -7.47 7.91 -0.18
C LEU A 189 -6.80 6.53 -0.32
N ASP A 190 -6.60 5.89 0.83
CA ASP A 190 -6.25 4.46 0.94
C ASP A 190 -7.52 3.70 1.32
N CYS A 191 -7.98 2.81 0.45
CA CYS A 191 -9.25 2.12 0.62
C CYS A 191 -9.10 0.60 0.47
N ILE A 192 -10.09 -0.13 0.96
CA ILE A 192 -10.35 -1.51 0.61
C ILE A 192 -11.70 -1.56 -0.10
N PHE A 193 -11.70 -1.93 -1.38
CA PHE A 193 -12.93 -2.16 -2.13
C PHE A 193 -13.49 -3.53 -1.77
N HIS A 194 -14.64 -3.53 -1.11
CA HIS A 194 -15.42 -4.72 -0.80
C HIS A 194 -16.47 -4.90 -1.89
N GLU A 195 -16.33 -5.98 -2.65
CA GLU A 195 -17.10 -6.20 -3.89
C GLU A 195 -18.56 -6.55 -3.61
N HIS A 196 -18.82 -7.29 -2.53
CA HIS A 196 -20.15 -7.80 -2.19
C HIS A 196 -21.18 -6.69 -1.93
N ASP A 197 -20.79 -5.62 -1.22
CA ASP A 197 -21.66 -4.49 -0.90
C ASP A 197 -21.31 -3.20 -1.67
N SER A 198 -20.44 -3.32 -2.68
CA SER A 198 -19.99 -2.23 -3.55
C SER A 198 -19.51 -1.00 -2.78
N THR A 199 -18.72 -1.22 -1.73
CA THR A 199 -18.25 -0.15 -0.82
C THR A 199 -16.73 -0.03 -0.81
N PHE A 200 -16.25 1.20 -0.88
CA PHE A 200 -14.87 1.56 -0.57
C PHE A 200 -14.77 1.85 0.92
N TYR A 201 -14.28 0.87 1.68
CA TYR A 201 -13.94 1.06 3.08
C TYR A 201 -12.64 1.85 3.18
N VAL A 202 -12.71 3.09 3.65
CA VAL A 202 -11.56 4.00 3.70
C VAL A 202 -10.72 3.67 4.94
N LEU A 203 -9.49 3.23 4.69
CA LEU A 203 -8.46 3.00 5.70
C LEU A 203 -7.85 4.32 6.15
N ASP A 204 -7.58 5.21 5.20
CA ASP A 204 -6.77 6.41 5.45
C ASP A 204 -7.00 7.52 4.43
N VAL A 205 -6.57 8.73 4.78
CA VAL A 205 -6.66 9.94 3.97
C VAL A 205 -5.29 10.60 3.83
N MET A 206 -4.84 10.73 2.58
CA MET A 206 -3.57 11.37 2.25
C MET A 206 -3.76 12.78 1.72
N CYS A 207 -4.88 13.05 1.07
CA CYS A 207 -5.29 14.38 0.65
C CYS A 207 -6.81 14.51 0.64
N TRP A 208 -7.34 15.63 1.15
CA TRP A 208 -8.75 15.96 1.07
C TRP A 208 -8.93 17.39 0.56
N LYS A 209 -9.59 17.57 -0.60
CA LYS A 209 -9.83 18.89 -1.21
C LYS A 209 -8.55 19.74 -1.35
N GLY A 210 -7.44 19.09 -1.71
CA GLY A 210 -6.12 19.72 -1.84
C GLY A 210 -5.31 19.84 -0.53
N TYR A 211 -5.92 19.62 0.64
CA TYR A 211 -5.21 19.61 1.92
C TYR A 211 -4.41 18.32 2.08
N LEU A 212 -3.08 18.44 2.04
CA LEU A 212 -2.16 17.32 2.15
C LEU A 212 -1.98 16.91 3.61
N LEU A 213 -2.25 15.63 3.87
CA LEU A 213 -2.32 15.07 5.22
C LEU A 213 -1.16 14.11 5.52
N TYR A 214 -0.24 13.87 4.57
CA TYR A 214 0.87 12.92 4.75
C TYR A 214 1.74 13.17 5.99
N ASN A 215 1.94 14.44 6.39
CA ASN A 215 2.72 14.83 7.57
C ASN A 215 1.85 14.95 8.85
N CYS A 216 0.57 14.61 8.79
CA CYS A 216 -0.28 14.59 9.96
C CYS A 216 -0.20 13.23 10.64
N THR A 217 -0.36 13.24 11.97
CA THR A 217 -0.45 12.01 12.78
C THR A 217 -1.63 11.16 12.31
N THR A 218 -1.54 9.84 12.50
CA THR A 218 -2.65 8.92 12.23
C THR A 218 -3.90 9.36 12.96
N GLU A 219 -3.78 9.74 14.23
CA GLU A 219 -4.90 10.21 15.04
C GLU A 219 -5.64 11.37 14.39
N PHE A 220 -4.92 12.41 13.95
CA PHE A 220 -5.55 13.51 13.24
C PHE A 220 -6.18 13.06 11.91
N ARG A 221 -5.47 12.27 11.11
CA ARG A 221 -5.96 11.80 9.81
C ARG A 221 -7.25 11.01 9.93
N LEU A 222 -7.31 10.08 10.88
CA LEU A 222 -8.49 9.24 11.08
C LEU A 222 -9.66 9.99 11.73
N TYR A 223 -9.40 10.92 12.64
CA TYR A 223 -10.42 11.85 13.15
C TYR A 223 -11.01 12.67 12.01
N TRP A 224 -10.15 13.34 11.23
CA TRP A 224 -10.54 14.20 10.11
C TRP A 224 -11.31 13.43 9.04
N LEU A 225 -10.88 12.21 8.72
CA LEU A 225 -11.55 11.33 7.78
C LEU A 225 -13.01 11.05 8.19
N ARG A 226 -13.24 10.69 9.46
CA ARG A 226 -14.59 10.36 9.95
C ARG A 226 -15.50 11.58 9.91
N ASP A 227 -14.99 12.72 10.38
CA ASP A 227 -15.70 14.00 10.33
C ASP A 227 -16.12 14.34 8.89
N LYS A 228 -15.17 14.34 7.95
CA LYS A 228 -15.44 14.73 6.56
C LYS A 228 -16.30 13.75 5.78
N LEU A 229 -16.23 12.45 6.08
CA LEU A 229 -17.15 11.48 5.47
C LEU A 229 -18.57 11.64 6.02
N SER A 230 -18.74 11.99 7.30
CA SER A 230 -20.06 12.18 7.92
C SER A 230 -20.84 13.39 7.39
N GLU A 231 -20.14 14.45 6.99
CA GLU A 231 -20.74 15.69 6.45
C GLU A 231 -21.28 15.55 5.02
N SER A 232 -21.08 14.40 4.38
CA SER A 232 -21.14 14.28 2.92
C SER A 232 -22.12 13.20 2.45
N THR A 233 -22.63 13.33 1.22
CA THR A 233 -23.48 12.30 0.59
C THR A 233 -22.67 11.10 0.05
N ILE A 234 -21.38 11.00 0.40
CA ILE A 234 -20.43 10.02 -0.14
C ILE A 234 -20.77 8.59 0.32
N SER A 235 -21.48 8.44 1.43
CA SER A 235 -22.01 7.18 1.94
C SER A 235 -23.29 6.71 1.21
N THR A 236 -23.88 7.54 0.35
CA THR A 236 -25.15 7.24 -0.34
C THR A 236 -24.95 6.94 -1.83
N VAL A 237 -25.70 5.98 -2.37
CA VAL A 237 -25.62 5.62 -3.79
C VAL A 237 -26.45 6.60 -4.61
N SER A 238 -25.86 7.12 -5.69
CA SER A 238 -26.55 7.94 -6.68
C SER A 238 -25.91 7.76 -8.07
N PRO A 239 -26.52 8.25 -9.17
CA PRO A 239 -25.90 8.18 -10.49
C PRO A 239 -24.51 8.85 -10.58
N ALA A 240 -24.26 9.87 -9.74
CA ALA A 240 -22.96 10.55 -9.64
C ALA A 240 -22.05 9.99 -8.53
N ASN A 241 -22.50 8.96 -7.81
CA ASN A 241 -21.77 8.26 -6.75
C ASN A 241 -22.25 6.80 -6.66
N PRO A 242 -21.85 5.92 -7.60
CA PRO A 242 -22.34 4.55 -7.67
C PRO A 242 -21.76 3.64 -6.59
N TYR A 243 -20.70 4.08 -5.90
CA TYR A 243 -20.04 3.35 -4.82
C TYR A 243 -20.03 4.18 -3.55
N ARG A 244 -20.34 3.54 -2.42
CA ARG A 244 -20.29 4.18 -1.10
C ARG A 244 -18.84 4.29 -0.63
N PHE A 245 -18.50 5.35 0.07
CA PHE A 245 -17.28 5.40 0.88
C PHE A 245 -17.66 5.44 2.35
N MET A 246 -17.12 4.50 3.12
CA MET A 246 -17.39 4.36 4.55
C MET A 246 -16.06 4.30 5.29
N PRO A 247 -15.89 4.99 6.43
CA PRO A 247 -14.69 4.82 7.24
C PRO A 247 -14.66 3.39 7.81
N ILE A 248 -13.47 2.80 7.91
CA ILE A 248 -13.31 1.55 8.68
C ILE A 248 -13.46 1.87 10.18
N PRO A 249 -14.21 1.05 10.94
CA PRO A 249 -14.27 1.17 12.39
C PRO A 249 -12.87 1.18 13.01
N CYS A 250 -12.68 1.92 14.09
CA CYS A 250 -11.37 2.09 14.68
C CYS A 250 -11.53 2.32 16.15
N TYR A 251 -10.73 1.61 16.91
CA TYR A 251 -10.83 1.54 18.35
C TYR A 251 -9.46 1.80 18.95
N GLU A 252 -9.45 2.29 20.17
CA GLU A 252 -8.26 2.34 21.01
C GLU A 252 -7.67 0.92 21.15
N SER A 253 -6.34 0.78 21.14
CA SER A 253 -5.70 -0.53 21.36
C SER A 253 -5.56 -0.87 22.85
N ASP A 254 -6.63 -0.63 23.61
CA ASP A 254 -6.81 -1.17 24.94
C ASP A 254 -7.52 -2.54 24.87
N GLU A 255 -7.69 -3.21 26.01
CA GLU A 255 -8.33 -4.53 26.06
C GLU A 255 -9.74 -4.50 25.42
N HIS A 256 -10.51 -3.44 25.66
CA HIS A 256 -11.88 -3.34 25.16
C HIS A 256 -11.92 -3.13 23.65
N GLY A 257 -11.17 -2.16 23.13
CA GLY A 257 -11.14 -1.85 21.71
C GLY A 257 -10.55 -2.97 20.85
N ILE A 258 -9.56 -3.72 21.38
CA ILE A 258 -9.07 -4.94 20.71
C ILE A 258 -10.14 -6.02 20.70
N CYS A 259 -10.87 -6.23 21.80
CA CYS A 259 -12.00 -7.17 21.84
C CYS A 259 -13.07 -6.79 20.81
N GLU A 260 -13.44 -5.51 20.71
CA GLU A 260 -14.42 -5.02 19.74
C GLU A 260 -13.94 -5.24 18.29
N ALA A 261 -12.69 -4.92 17.98
CA ALA A 261 -12.14 -5.15 16.64
C ALA A 261 -12.04 -6.66 16.29
N TYR A 262 -11.71 -7.51 17.27
CA TYR A 262 -11.52 -8.94 17.08
C TYR A 262 -12.85 -9.69 16.98
N SER A 263 -13.72 -9.55 17.99
CA SER A 263 -14.96 -10.32 18.15
C SER A 263 -16.19 -9.61 17.59
N GLY A 264 -16.09 -8.31 17.31
CA GLY A 264 -17.22 -7.52 16.80
C GLY A 264 -17.75 -8.02 15.46
N THR A 265 -19.05 -7.76 15.25
CA THR A 265 -19.75 -8.05 14.00
C THR A 265 -19.68 -6.83 13.08
N PHE A 266 -19.32 -7.07 11.82
CA PHE A 266 -19.15 -6.02 10.80
C PHE A 266 -19.93 -6.38 9.54
N PRO A 267 -20.28 -5.40 8.68
CA PRO A 267 -20.93 -5.65 7.38
C PRO A 267 -20.03 -6.35 6.35
N PHE A 268 -18.84 -6.77 6.75
CA PHE A 268 -17.84 -7.44 5.93
C PHE A 268 -17.19 -8.56 6.74
N LEU A 269 -16.64 -9.56 6.02
CA LEU A 269 -15.73 -10.52 6.62
C LEU A 269 -14.39 -9.85 6.92
N LYS A 270 -13.79 -10.17 8.06
CA LYS A 270 -12.45 -9.69 8.41
C LYS A 270 -11.38 -10.45 7.59
N ASP A 271 -10.28 -9.77 7.31
CA ASP A 271 -9.03 -10.33 6.82
C ASP A 271 -7.84 -9.81 7.66
N GLY A 272 -7.97 -10.02 8.97
CA GLY A 272 -7.02 -9.61 10.01
C GLY A 272 -7.38 -8.33 10.75
N LEU A 273 -6.47 -7.94 11.64
CA LEU A 273 -6.48 -6.66 12.34
C LEU A 273 -5.30 -5.81 11.87
N LEU A 274 -5.52 -4.50 11.78
CA LEU A 274 -4.47 -3.52 11.57
C LEU A 274 -4.25 -2.72 12.84
N PHE A 275 -2.99 -2.51 13.21
CA PHE A 275 -2.60 -1.66 14.32
C PHE A 275 -1.83 -0.47 13.79
N TYR A 276 -2.31 0.74 14.06
CA TYR A 276 -1.67 1.97 13.63
C TYR A 276 -1.15 2.75 14.82
N MET A 277 0.13 3.09 14.84
CA MET A 277 0.66 3.98 15.87
C MET A 277 0.04 5.38 15.69
N LYS A 278 -0.52 5.95 16.76
CA LYS A 278 -1.29 7.20 16.68
C LYS A 278 -0.48 8.39 16.16
N VAL A 279 0.76 8.50 16.60
CA VAL A 279 1.68 9.60 16.26
C VAL A 279 2.32 9.48 14.88
N ALA A 280 2.12 8.36 14.17
CA ALA A 280 2.79 8.12 12.89
C ALA A 280 2.27 9.00 11.76
N HIS A 281 3.17 9.47 10.90
CA HIS A 281 2.82 10.10 9.63
C HIS A 281 2.46 9.05 8.57
N TYR A 282 1.73 9.43 7.52
CA TYR A 282 1.51 8.54 6.38
C TYR A 282 2.80 8.47 5.53
N GLU A 283 3.39 7.29 5.48
CA GLU A 283 4.66 7.05 4.81
C GLU A 283 4.53 5.97 3.74
N LEU A 284 5.07 6.26 2.56
CA LEU A 284 4.93 5.39 1.40
C LEU A 284 5.90 4.20 1.48
N GLY A 285 5.38 2.99 1.26
CA GLY A 285 6.16 1.76 1.36
C GLY A 285 6.05 1.09 2.74
N LEU A 286 6.95 0.15 3.02
CA LEU A 286 6.93 -0.62 4.27
C LEU A 286 7.14 0.30 5.48
N SER A 287 6.28 0.15 6.49
CA SER A 287 6.36 0.94 7.72
C SER A 287 6.19 0.03 8.94
N PRO A 288 7.12 0.09 9.93
CA PRO A 288 6.95 -0.61 11.20
C PRO A 288 5.95 0.09 12.13
N LEU A 289 5.46 1.28 11.77
CA LEU A 289 4.48 2.05 12.53
C LEU A 289 3.04 1.64 12.24
N VAL A 290 2.84 0.71 11.30
CA VAL A 290 1.57 0.04 11.06
C VAL A 290 1.82 -1.46 11.01
N LEU A 291 1.07 -2.22 11.80
CA LEU A 291 1.19 -3.66 11.86
C LEU A 291 -0.07 -4.34 11.33
N VAL A 292 0.09 -5.49 10.71
CA VAL A 292 -1.00 -6.42 10.37
C VAL A 292 -0.83 -7.69 11.18
N TRP A 293 -1.93 -8.15 11.76
CA TRP A 293 -2.01 -9.41 12.49
C TRP A 293 -3.21 -10.22 12.00
N LYS A 294 -3.09 -11.55 12.04
CA LYS A 294 -4.13 -12.49 11.61
C LYS A 294 -4.11 -13.73 12.49
N ASP A 295 -5.26 -14.36 12.57
CA ASP A 295 -5.44 -15.72 13.06
C ASP A 295 -6.56 -16.43 12.28
N ALA A 296 -6.90 -17.65 12.69
CA ALA A 296 -7.96 -18.44 12.07
C ALA A 296 -9.36 -17.81 12.24
N ASN A 297 -9.60 -16.99 13.26
CA ASN A 297 -10.89 -16.34 13.49
C ASN A 297 -11.06 -15.06 12.65
N THR A 298 -9.97 -14.33 12.40
CA THR A 298 -9.99 -13.03 11.72
C THR A 298 -9.69 -13.12 10.23
N SER A 299 -9.25 -14.27 9.70
CA SER A 299 -8.95 -14.42 8.28
C SER A 299 -9.11 -15.86 7.80
N ARG A 300 -9.77 -16.02 6.65
CA ARG A 300 -9.84 -17.29 5.90
C ARG A 300 -8.49 -17.69 5.27
N TYR A 301 -7.51 -16.78 5.27
CA TYR A 301 -6.22 -16.93 4.59
C TYR A 301 -5.02 -16.85 5.56
N PHE A 302 -5.18 -17.28 6.82
CA PHE A 302 -4.12 -17.23 7.82
C PHE A 302 -2.96 -18.21 7.52
N VAL A 303 -3.25 -19.52 7.49
CA VAL A 303 -2.29 -20.59 7.15
C VAL A 303 -3.01 -21.57 6.22
N TYR A 304 -3.01 -21.26 4.92
CA TYR A 304 -3.76 -22.02 3.90
C TYR A 304 -2.87 -22.86 2.98
N THR A 305 -1.55 -22.81 3.14
CA THR A 305 -0.59 -23.57 2.35
C THR A 305 0.21 -24.52 3.23
N GLU A 306 0.51 -25.72 2.72
CA GLU A 306 1.32 -26.73 3.42
C GLU A 306 2.69 -26.14 3.81
N LYS A 307 3.45 -25.68 2.80
CA LYS A 307 4.70 -24.93 3.02
C LYS A 307 4.46 -23.42 3.06
N PRO A 308 5.20 -22.67 3.90
CA PRO A 308 5.20 -21.22 3.81
C PRO A 308 5.81 -20.77 2.48
N ASN A 309 5.43 -19.58 2.04
CA ASN A 309 5.87 -19.06 0.75
C ASN A 309 6.09 -17.55 0.79
N ILE A 310 7.08 -17.11 0.03
CA ILE A 310 7.45 -15.72 -0.11
C ILE A 310 7.47 -15.30 -1.58
N VAL A 311 7.05 -14.06 -1.85
CA VAL A 311 7.31 -13.40 -3.12
C VAL A 311 8.52 -12.47 -3.01
N LEU A 312 9.54 -12.68 -3.83
CA LEU A 312 10.76 -11.86 -3.90
C LEU A 312 10.83 -11.13 -5.25
N ARG A 313 11.56 -10.00 -5.28
CA ARG A 313 11.79 -9.21 -6.49
C ARG A 313 13.19 -9.45 -7.03
N LEU A 314 13.31 -9.72 -8.33
CA LEU A 314 14.58 -9.78 -9.03
C LEU A 314 15.13 -8.37 -9.27
N ASP A 315 16.35 -8.11 -8.83
CA ASP A 315 17.07 -6.85 -9.08
C ASP A 315 18.06 -6.95 -10.26
N GLY A 316 18.76 -5.84 -10.55
CA GLY A 316 19.73 -5.77 -11.66
C GLY A 316 21.03 -6.54 -11.42
N ALA A 317 21.25 -7.05 -10.20
CA ALA A 317 22.40 -7.89 -9.84
C ALA A 317 22.04 -9.39 -9.82
N ASN A 318 20.90 -9.76 -10.42
CA ASN A 318 20.30 -11.10 -10.38
C ASN A 318 20.00 -11.61 -8.96
N GLN A 319 19.75 -10.70 -8.02
CA GLN A 319 19.39 -11.04 -6.65
C GLN A 319 17.89 -10.95 -6.45
N PHE A 320 17.35 -11.92 -5.72
CA PHE A 320 15.97 -11.93 -5.27
C PHE A 320 15.86 -11.35 -3.87
N THR A 321 15.22 -10.19 -3.78
CA THR A 321 15.16 -9.39 -2.56
C THR A 321 13.74 -9.26 -1.99
N THR A 322 13.65 -9.08 -0.67
CA THR A 322 12.41 -8.65 0.01
C THR A 322 12.07 -7.20 -0.33
N LEU A 323 10.92 -6.73 0.17
CA LEU A 323 10.46 -5.35 0.01
C LEU A 323 11.46 -4.32 0.59
N GLU A 324 12.14 -4.65 1.68
CA GLU A 324 13.19 -3.85 2.33
C GLU A 324 14.61 -4.15 1.81
N GLY A 325 14.76 -4.97 0.77
CA GLY A 325 16.03 -5.19 0.09
C GLY A 325 16.93 -6.27 0.69
N ILE A 326 16.39 -7.22 1.47
CA ILE A 326 17.15 -8.38 1.97
C ILE A 326 17.23 -9.43 0.87
N THR A 327 18.44 -9.81 0.46
CA THR A 327 18.70 -10.85 -0.54
C THR A 327 18.66 -12.25 0.07
N PHE A 328 17.88 -13.15 -0.52
CA PHE A 328 17.86 -14.57 -0.13
C PHE A 328 18.32 -15.55 -1.20
N PHE A 329 18.33 -15.13 -2.46
CA PHE A 329 18.74 -15.99 -3.57
C PHE A 329 19.42 -15.16 -4.64
N THR A 330 20.58 -15.63 -5.11
CA THR A 330 21.28 -15.04 -6.25
C THR A 330 21.18 -16.04 -7.39
N ALA A 331 20.49 -15.66 -8.45
CA ALA A 331 20.33 -16.48 -9.63
C ALA A 331 21.55 -16.36 -10.55
N ASP A 332 22.01 -17.48 -11.10
CA ASP A 332 22.93 -17.47 -12.22
C ASP A 332 22.21 -17.10 -13.53
N SER A 333 23.01 -16.92 -14.59
CA SER A 333 22.47 -16.51 -15.90
C SER A 333 21.58 -17.58 -16.55
N ASP A 334 21.80 -18.85 -16.22
CA ASP A 334 21.06 -19.96 -16.82
C ASP A 334 19.69 -20.09 -16.16
N PHE A 335 19.60 -19.91 -14.84
CA PHE A 335 18.36 -19.83 -14.09
C PHE A 335 17.46 -18.69 -14.60
N VAL A 336 18.03 -17.50 -14.80
CA VAL A 336 17.27 -16.33 -15.31
C VAL A 336 16.70 -16.60 -16.70
N LYS A 337 17.49 -17.20 -17.59
CA LYS A 337 17.05 -17.58 -18.95
C LYS A 337 16.00 -18.67 -18.92
N GLN A 338 16.23 -19.74 -18.14
CA GLN A 338 15.33 -20.90 -18.04
C GLN A 338 13.93 -20.51 -17.59
N HIS A 339 13.82 -19.54 -16.67
CA HIS A 339 12.55 -19.09 -16.11
C HIS A 339 12.00 -17.81 -16.75
N GLU A 340 12.62 -17.34 -17.85
CA GLU A 340 12.23 -16.14 -18.59
C GLU A 340 12.06 -14.91 -17.69
N LEU A 341 13.00 -14.72 -16.76
CA LEU A 341 12.96 -13.65 -15.77
C LEU A 341 13.71 -12.42 -16.25
N SER A 342 13.19 -11.25 -15.87
CA SER A 342 13.78 -9.94 -16.14
C SER A 342 13.80 -9.07 -14.89
N GLU A 343 14.68 -8.06 -14.86
CA GLU A 343 14.75 -7.10 -13.75
C GLU A 343 13.36 -6.53 -13.40
N GLY A 344 13.06 -6.55 -12.10
CA GLY A 344 11.80 -6.11 -11.52
C GLY A 344 10.68 -7.14 -11.53
N ASP A 345 10.90 -8.32 -12.13
CA ASP A 345 9.97 -9.43 -11.99
C ASP A 345 9.86 -9.90 -10.55
N LEU A 346 8.68 -10.41 -10.22
CA LEU A 346 8.43 -11.05 -8.94
C LEU A 346 8.39 -12.56 -9.15
N ALA A 347 8.99 -13.30 -8.24
CA ALA A 347 8.91 -14.75 -8.21
C ALA A 347 8.50 -15.23 -6.83
N LYS A 348 7.73 -16.31 -6.81
CA LYS A 348 7.31 -16.99 -5.61
C LYS A 348 8.30 -18.11 -5.30
N PHE A 349 8.64 -18.23 -4.03
CA PHE A 349 9.49 -19.28 -3.49
C PHE A 349 8.76 -19.95 -2.32
N SER A 350 8.89 -21.26 -2.19
CA SER A 350 8.60 -21.98 -0.94
C SER A 350 9.85 -21.99 -0.08
N PHE A 351 9.68 -22.15 1.23
CA PHE A 351 10.79 -22.30 2.17
C PHE A 351 10.37 -23.20 3.34
N ASP A 352 11.35 -23.64 4.14
CA ASP A 352 11.09 -24.48 5.30
C ASP A 352 10.97 -23.62 6.58
N HIS A 353 11.96 -22.77 6.87
CA HIS A 353 11.91 -21.81 7.98
C HIS A 353 12.79 -20.60 7.75
N GLY A 354 12.46 -19.48 8.39
CA GLY A 354 13.28 -18.27 8.46
C GLY A 354 13.96 -18.17 9.82
N TYR A 355 15.23 -17.78 9.84
CA TYR A 355 16.01 -17.59 11.07
C TYR A 355 16.91 -16.36 10.95
N ILE A 356 17.54 -15.99 12.05
CA ILE A 356 18.56 -14.94 12.11
C ILE A 356 19.85 -15.65 12.49
N ASP A 357 20.91 -15.46 11.71
CA ASP A 357 22.22 -16.04 12.00
C ASP A 357 22.95 -15.29 13.12
N ASP A 358 24.16 -15.76 13.45
CA ASP A 358 25.00 -15.19 14.52
C ASP A 358 25.43 -13.74 14.23
N ASP A 359 25.42 -13.33 12.95
CA ASP A 359 25.74 -11.97 12.49
C ASP A 359 24.51 -11.05 12.46
N ASN A 360 23.39 -11.46 13.06
CA ASN A 360 22.09 -10.77 13.03
C ASN A 360 21.50 -10.59 11.61
N LYS A 361 21.91 -11.43 10.66
CA LYS A 361 21.39 -11.37 9.29
C LYS A 361 20.17 -12.28 9.13
N PRO A 362 19.08 -11.77 8.53
CA PRO A 362 17.96 -12.61 8.10
C PRO A 362 18.40 -13.68 7.10
N CYS A 363 18.01 -14.93 7.36
CA CYS A 363 18.32 -16.11 6.56
C CYS A 363 17.08 -16.99 6.37
N VAL A 364 17.03 -17.73 5.27
CA VAL A 364 15.92 -18.66 4.95
C VAL A 364 16.51 -20.02 4.57
N ALA A 365 16.02 -21.08 5.21
CA ALA A 365 16.38 -22.46 4.90
C ALA A 365 15.38 -23.09 3.93
N GLY A 366 15.88 -23.97 3.05
CA GLY A 366 15.05 -24.76 2.13
C GLY A 366 14.34 -23.92 1.05
N LEU A 367 14.92 -22.78 0.66
CA LEU A 367 14.34 -21.89 -0.33
C LEU A 367 14.30 -22.58 -1.71
N GLN A 368 13.11 -22.69 -2.28
CA GLN A 368 12.88 -23.34 -3.58
C GLN A 368 12.01 -22.45 -4.46
N PHE A 369 12.42 -22.26 -5.71
CA PHE A 369 11.63 -21.52 -6.68
C PHE A 369 10.34 -22.29 -7.01
N ASP A 370 9.20 -21.60 -6.90
CA ASP A 370 7.89 -22.13 -7.30
C ASP A 370 7.58 -21.65 -8.72
N LYS A 371 7.42 -20.33 -8.90
CA LYS A 371 7.05 -19.75 -10.20
C LYS A 371 7.27 -18.25 -10.27
N ARG A 372 7.35 -17.74 -11.50
CA ARG A 372 7.18 -16.31 -11.81
C ARG A 372 5.77 -15.85 -11.43
N CYS A 373 5.66 -14.70 -10.79
CA CYS A 373 4.38 -14.12 -10.39
C CYS A 373 3.69 -13.42 -11.56
N SER A 374 2.36 -13.32 -11.47
CA SER A 374 1.56 -12.52 -12.40
C SER A 374 1.98 -11.03 -12.36
N PRO A 375 1.96 -10.31 -13.51
CA PRO A 375 2.14 -8.86 -13.56
C PRO A 375 1.13 -8.05 -12.73
N GLN A 376 0.05 -8.68 -12.25
CA GLN A 376 -0.90 -8.06 -11.33
C GLN A 376 -0.40 -8.00 -9.88
N ARG A 377 0.72 -8.66 -9.55
CA ARG A 377 1.46 -8.47 -8.31
C ARG A 377 2.56 -7.44 -8.56
N ALA A 378 2.75 -6.46 -7.68
CA ALA A 378 3.80 -5.44 -7.87
C ALA A 378 4.77 -5.26 -6.72
N LEU A 379 4.49 -5.85 -5.56
CA LEU A 379 5.38 -5.76 -4.39
C LEU A 379 5.86 -7.14 -4.00
N ALA A 380 7.16 -7.22 -3.68
CA ALA A 380 7.72 -8.31 -2.90
C ALA A 380 7.09 -8.32 -1.50
N ASP A 381 7.22 -9.44 -0.82
CA ASP A 381 6.86 -9.57 0.58
C ASP A 381 8.00 -9.06 1.48
N SER A 382 7.65 -8.68 2.71
CA SER A 382 8.62 -8.29 3.73
C SER A 382 9.17 -9.51 4.48
N TRP A 383 10.33 -9.35 5.12
CA TRP A 383 10.89 -10.31 6.06
C TRP A 383 9.95 -10.61 7.22
N THR A 384 9.26 -9.60 7.75
CA THR A 384 8.27 -9.81 8.82
C THR A 384 7.15 -10.75 8.38
N LYS A 385 6.80 -10.79 7.10
CA LYS A 385 5.84 -11.79 6.57
C LYS A 385 6.39 -13.21 6.64
N ILE A 386 7.67 -13.42 6.33
CA ILE A 386 8.33 -14.74 6.42
C ILE A 386 8.21 -15.25 7.84
N LEU A 387 8.69 -14.44 8.79
CA LEU A 387 8.67 -14.77 10.21
C LEU A 387 7.25 -15.02 10.71
N PHE A 388 6.29 -14.16 10.34
CA PHE A 388 4.90 -14.36 10.71
C PHE A 388 4.33 -15.66 10.17
N GLN A 389 4.52 -15.98 8.88
CA GLN A 389 4.02 -17.23 8.30
C GLN A 389 4.65 -18.46 8.96
N TYR A 390 5.94 -18.42 9.25
CA TYR A 390 6.62 -19.51 9.95
C TYR A 390 6.06 -19.67 11.37
N ASN A 391 6.04 -18.60 12.16
CA ASN A 391 5.57 -18.62 13.54
C ASN A 391 4.08 -19.00 13.64
N ALA A 392 3.24 -18.57 12.70
CA ALA A 392 1.82 -18.91 12.67
C ALA A 392 1.55 -20.42 12.61
N ARG A 393 2.49 -21.23 12.10
CA ARG A 393 2.39 -22.69 12.05
C ARG A 393 2.74 -23.38 13.37
N SER A 394 3.41 -22.68 14.28
CA SER A 394 3.83 -23.17 15.60
C SER A 394 3.15 -22.43 16.76
N GLY A 395 1.98 -21.82 16.50
CA GLY A 395 1.15 -21.13 17.50
C GLY A 395 1.19 -19.61 17.42
N GLY A 396 2.24 -19.03 16.83
CA GLY A 396 2.34 -17.61 16.50
C GLY A 396 2.11 -16.64 17.68
N VAL A 397 1.82 -15.39 17.32
CA VAL A 397 1.33 -14.39 18.28
C VAL A 397 -0.16 -14.63 18.50
N GLN A 398 -0.54 -15.09 19.69
CA GLN A 398 -1.93 -15.35 20.04
C GLN A 398 -2.67 -14.07 20.48
N ILE A 399 -3.99 -14.01 20.25
CA ILE A 399 -4.81 -12.86 20.65
C ILE A 399 -4.79 -12.63 22.15
N GLN A 400 -4.69 -13.68 22.96
CA GLN A 400 -4.62 -13.61 24.43
C GLN A 400 -3.41 -12.79 24.87
N HIS A 401 -2.24 -13.02 24.29
CA HIS A 401 -1.04 -12.25 24.59
C HIS A 401 -1.15 -10.78 24.15
N ILE A 402 -1.83 -10.51 23.03
CA ILE A 402 -2.11 -9.13 22.59
C ILE A 402 -3.00 -8.42 23.62
N LEU A 403 -4.05 -9.08 24.09
CA LEU A 403 -4.94 -8.56 25.13
C LEU A 403 -4.22 -8.35 26.46
N GLU A 404 -3.35 -9.28 26.86
CA GLU A 404 -2.55 -9.16 28.09
C GLU A 404 -1.63 -7.93 28.07
N VAL A 405 -1.00 -7.63 26.93
CA VAL A 405 -0.17 -6.42 26.78
C VAL A 405 -1.03 -5.15 26.76
N ALA A 406 -2.22 -5.22 26.16
CA ALA A 406 -3.15 -4.09 26.09
C ALA A 406 -3.84 -3.78 27.43
N LYS A 407 -3.82 -4.71 28.40
CA LYS A 407 -4.41 -4.52 29.72
C LYS A 407 -3.79 -3.35 30.45
N THR A 408 -4.65 -2.45 30.88
CA THR A 408 -4.36 -1.49 31.94
C THR A 408 -4.20 -2.30 33.22
N LYS A 409 -2.97 -2.60 33.68
CA LYS A 409 -2.82 -2.92 35.11
C LYS A 409 -3.43 -1.75 35.88
N ALA A 410 -4.57 -1.99 36.53
CA ALA A 410 -5.09 -1.08 37.54
C ALA A 410 -3.96 -0.93 38.56
N GLU A 411 -3.57 0.30 38.84
CA GLU A 411 -2.63 0.56 39.92
C GLU A 411 -3.27 0.00 41.19
N SER A 412 -2.64 -1.04 41.73
CA SER A 412 -2.75 -1.45 43.11
C SER A 412 -2.21 -0.31 43.98
N ASN A 413 -3.02 0.73 44.19
CA ASN A 413 -2.77 1.82 45.14
C ASN A 413 -4.06 2.14 45.90
N ALA A 414 -4.73 1.09 46.40
CA ALA A 414 -5.89 1.22 47.29
C ALA A 414 -5.72 0.51 48.64
N GLU A 415 -4.52 -0.01 48.98
CA GLU A 415 -4.25 -0.72 50.25
C GLU A 415 -3.04 -0.16 51.03
N ALA A 416 -2.75 1.14 50.89
CA ALA A 416 -1.75 1.80 51.74
C ALA A 416 -2.25 3.12 52.37
N VAL A 417 -3.57 3.29 52.50
CA VAL A 417 -4.19 4.40 53.25
C VAL A 417 -5.29 3.84 54.15
N MET A 418 -4.95 2.87 55.00
CA MET A 418 -5.70 2.52 56.21
C MET A 418 -4.76 1.79 57.18
N GLU A 419 -3.65 2.42 57.54
CA GLU A 419 -2.87 2.10 58.74
C GLU A 419 -1.98 3.30 59.03
N ASP A 420 -2.58 4.33 59.63
CA ASP A 420 -1.94 5.30 60.53
C ASP A 420 -3.00 5.88 61.47
#